data_AF-A0A0G0MV05-F1
#
_entry.id   AF-A0A0G0MV05-F1
#
_cell.length_a   1.000
_cell.length_b   1.000
_cell.length_c   1.000
_cell.angle_alpha   90.00
_cell.angle_beta   90.00
_cell.angle_gamma   90.00
#
_symmetry.space_group_name_H-M   'P 1'
#
loop_
_entity.id
_entity.type
_entity.pdbx_description
1 polymer ?
#
loop_
_entity_poly.entity_id
_entity_poly.type
_entity_poly.pdbx_seq_one_letter_code
_entity_poly.pdbx_strand_id
1 'polypeptide(L)'
;MLNKTITQFNRIWDEDVYYSRTALTGIYQFLVRLEILFKPIRRQSINISTLVFILVATAYLLFPKLTNADMELEQVVLDDETISMIVSSMQNETTDYGRLPRSEDAPARDYFKIPLTAYTSDPAQTDDTPCITASGLDVCARNEENVVAANFLPIGTRVRIPELYGDRVFYVEDRMNVRYHYKMDIWMKDLQNAKTFGVKYATVEVF
;
A
#
# COMPACT_ATOMS: atom_id res chain seq x y z
N MET A 1 50.23 50.25 46.34
CA MET A 1 49.06 49.56 45.76
C MET A 1 47.99 49.20 46.80
N LEU A 2 48.37 48.81 48.03
CA LEU A 2 47.44 48.40 49.10
C LEU A 2 46.36 49.44 49.48
N ASN A 3 46.68 50.74 49.47
CA ASN A 3 45.75 51.77 49.95
C ASN A 3 44.60 52.08 48.96
N LYS A 4 44.84 51.89 47.65
CA LYS A 4 43.80 52.02 46.61
C LYS A 4 42.84 50.82 46.62
N THR A 5 43.35 49.61 46.88
CA THR A 5 42.51 48.41 46.94
C THR A 5 41.59 48.42 48.17
N ILE A 6 42.06 48.92 49.32
CA ILE A 6 41.23 49.03 50.54
C ILE A 6 40.09 50.05 50.36
N THR A 7 40.38 51.21 49.76
CA THR A 7 39.35 52.23 49.48
C THR A 7 38.33 51.75 48.46
N GLN A 8 38.76 50.99 47.45
CA GLN A 8 37.85 50.39 46.46
C GLN A 8 36.97 49.30 47.07
N PHE A 9 37.54 48.46 47.95
CA PHE A 9 36.79 47.40 48.65
C PHE A 9 35.74 47.98 49.60
N ASN A 10 36.09 49.00 50.40
CA ASN A 10 35.13 49.66 51.30
C ASN A 10 33.98 50.30 50.51
N ARG A 11 34.26 50.90 49.35
CA ARG A 11 33.22 51.47 48.49
C ARG A 11 32.27 50.41 47.94
N ILE A 12 32.79 49.26 47.50
CA ILE A 12 31.95 48.12 47.05
C ILE A 12 31.11 47.61 48.21
N TRP A 13 31.68 47.49 49.40
CA TRP A 13 30.98 47.02 50.59
C TRP A 13 29.85 47.97 51.01
N ASP A 14 30.07 49.28 50.95
CA ASP A 14 29.05 50.29 51.25
C ASP A 14 27.93 50.31 50.19
N GLU A 15 28.27 50.16 48.90
CA GLU A 15 27.30 50.05 47.81
C GLU A 15 26.44 48.77 47.93
N ASP A 16 27.04 47.62 48.26
CA ASP A 16 26.35 46.34 48.45
C ASP A 16 25.48 46.31 49.72
N VAL A 17 25.94 46.92 50.82
CA VAL A 17 25.14 47.07 52.04
C VAL A 17 23.95 47.99 51.81
N TYR A 18 24.12 49.06 51.02
CA TYR A 18 23.01 49.94 50.65
C TYR A 18 22.00 49.23 49.72
N TYR A 19 22.49 48.48 48.74
CA TYR A 19 21.66 47.70 47.82
C TYR A 19 20.87 46.59 48.54
N SER A 20 21.53 45.82 49.43
CA SER A 20 20.85 44.80 50.22
C SER A 20 19.78 45.37 51.15
N ARG A 21 20.02 46.54 51.78
CA ARG A 21 19.02 47.21 52.62
C ARG A 21 17.82 47.72 51.82
N THR A 22 18.02 48.24 50.61
CA THR A 22 16.92 48.69 49.74
C THR A 22 16.11 47.53 49.18
N ALA A 23 16.76 46.43 48.79
CA ALA A 23 16.09 45.20 48.37
C ALA A 23 15.26 44.57 49.51
N LEU A 24 15.85 44.44 50.71
CA LEU A 24 15.16 43.89 51.89
C LEU A 24 13.96 44.74 52.31
N THR A 25 14.08 46.06 52.26
CA THR A 25 12.94 46.94 52.57
C THR A 25 11.84 46.88 51.51
N GLY A 26 12.19 46.75 50.23
CA GLY A 26 11.23 46.51 49.15
C GLY A 26 10.48 45.18 49.31
N ILE A 27 11.18 44.10 49.63
CA ILE A 27 10.58 42.77 49.91
C ILE A 27 9.65 42.86 51.12
N TYR A 28 10.09 43.51 52.21
CA TYR A 28 9.27 43.68 53.40
C TYR A 28 7.99 44.46 53.10
N GLN A 29 8.07 45.57 52.38
CA GLN A 29 6.89 46.35 51.99
C GLN A 29 5.94 45.55 51.09
N PHE A 30 6.48 44.73 50.19
CA PHE A 30 5.68 43.83 49.35
C PHE A 30 4.95 42.78 50.19
N LEU A 31 5.64 42.13 51.12
CA LEU A 31 5.05 41.13 52.02
C LEU A 31 3.95 41.74 52.90
N VAL A 32 4.15 42.95 53.44
CA VAL A 32 3.12 43.66 54.23
C VAL A 32 1.90 44.01 53.38
N ARG A 33 2.10 44.49 52.14
CA ARG A 33 0.98 44.74 51.21
C ARG A 33 0.20 43.46 50.90
N LEU A 34 0.91 42.36 50.72
CA LEU A 34 0.32 41.05 50.47
C LEU A 34 -0.49 40.58 51.69
N GLU A 35 0.04 40.74 52.91
CA GLU A 35 -0.69 40.41 54.14
C GLU A 35 -1.97 41.26 54.32
N ILE A 36 -1.92 42.56 54.01
CA ILE A 36 -3.09 43.44 54.05
C ILE A 36 -4.14 43.01 53.01
N LEU A 37 -3.71 42.62 51.81
CA LEU A 37 -4.58 42.13 50.74
C LEU A 37 -5.32 40.84 51.16
N PHE A 38 -4.64 39.93 51.86
CA PHE A 38 -5.22 38.67 52.34
C PHE A 38 -5.97 38.81 53.68
N LYS A 39 -5.87 39.94 54.39
CA LYS A 39 -6.59 40.22 55.63
C LYS A 39 -8.12 40.02 55.53
N PRO A 40 -8.84 40.51 54.49
CA PRO A 40 -10.27 40.24 54.32
C PRO A 40 -10.56 38.75 54.06
N ILE A 41 -9.74 38.07 53.26
CA ILE A 41 -9.87 36.64 52.94
C ILE A 41 -9.69 35.81 54.22
N ARG A 42 -8.69 36.13 55.04
CA ARG A 42 -8.45 35.48 56.33
C ARG A 42 -9.61 35.69 57.31
N ARG A 43 -10.19 36.90 57.34
CA ARG A 43 -11.37 37.21 58.17
C ARG A 43 -12.60 36.41 57.75
N GLN A 44 -12.77 36.12 56.47
CA GLN A 44 -13.91 35.35 55.92
C GLN A 44 -13.59 33.87 55.65
N SER A 45 -12.42 33.38 56.08
CA SER A 45 -11.93 32.03 55.77
C SER A 45 -12.90 30.91 56.15
N ILE A 46 -13.58 31.03 57.30
CA ILE A 46 -14.58 30.06 57.77
C ILE A 46 -15.81 30.04 56.84
N ASN A 47 -16.29 31.21 56.43
CA ASN A 47 -17.45 31.33 55.53
C ASN A 47 -17.14 30.78 54.13
N ILE A 48 -15.92 30.99 53.64
CA ILE A 48 -15.47 30.45 52.36
C ILE A 48 -15.33 28.92 52.44
N SER A 49 -14.73 28.41 53.51
CA SER A 49 -14.57 26.96 53.72
C SER A 49 -15.91 26.24 53.82
N THR A 50 -16.86 26.81 54.56
CA THR A 50 -18.22 26.26 54.68
C THR A 50 -18.97 26.29 53.35
N LEU A 51 -18.87 27.39 52.57
CA LEU A 51 -19.46 27.45 51.22
C LEU A 51 -18.88 26.39 50.29
N VAL A 52 -17.56 26.20 50.29
CA VAL A 52 -16.89 25.18 49.46
C VAL A 52 -17.32 23.78 49.87
N PHE A 53 -17.40 23.50 51.18
CA PHE A 53 -17.85 22.21 51.67
C PHE A 53 -19.30 21.90 51.24
N ILE A 54 -20.20 22.88 51.38
CA ILE A 54 -21.59 22.74 50.93
C ILE A 54 -21.65 22.49 49.42
N LEU A 55 -20.87 23.23 48.63
CA LEU A 55 -20.80 23.05 47.17
C LEU A 55 -20.32 21.66 46.79
N VAL A 56 -19.28 21.15 47.45
CA VAL A 56 -18.78 19.79 47.20
C VAL A 56 -19.81 18.74 47.60
N ALA A 57 -20.40 18.85 48.80
CA ALA A 57 -21.41 17.92 49.28
C ALA A 57 -22.67 17.91 48.38
N THR A 58 -23.14 19.09 47.96
CA THR A 58 -24.27 19.20 47.03
C THR A 58 -23.94 18.65 45.65
N ALA A 59 -22.72 18.85 45.14
CA ALA A 59 -22.28 18.23 43.91
C ALA A 59 -22.30 16.69 44.02
N TYR A 60 -21.86 16.11 45.14
CA TYR A 60 -21.93 14.66 45.36
C TYR A 60 -23.37 14.13 45.45
N LEU A 61 -24.32 14.93 45.93
CA LEU A 61 -25.74 14.57 45.98
C LEU A 61 -26.43 14.70 44.61
N LEU A 62 -26.11 15.75 43.85
CA LEU A 62 -26.71 16.01 42.53
C LEU A 62 -26.11 15.13 41.44
N PHE A 63 -24.84 14.73 41.58
CA PHE A 63 -24.14 13.82 40.70
C PHE A 63 -23.71 12.58 41.50
N PRO A 64 -24.67 11.73 41.94
CA PRO A 64 -24.29 10.41 42.44
C PRO A 64 -23.43 9.78 41.34
N LYS A 65 -22.23 9.30 41.71
CA LYS A 65 -21.32 8.67 40.75
C LYS A 65 -22.15 7.76 39.87
N LEU A 66 -22.15 8.01 38.55
CA LEU A 66 -22.65 7.05 37.58
C LEU A 66 -21.96 5.75 37.94
N THR A 67 -22.68 4.83 38.57
CA THR A 67 -22.22 3.46 38.74
C THR A 67 -21.83 3.04 37.35
N ASN A 68 -20.56 2.71 37.14
CA ASN A 68 -20.16 2.05 35.92
C ASN A 68 -21.12 0.88 35.80
N ALA A 69 -21.95 0.88 34.76
CA ALA A 69 -22.61 -0.33 34.36
C ALA A 69 -21.46 -1.26 34.00
N ASP A 70 -20.98 -2.04 34.96
CA ASP A 70 -20.26 -3.26 34.65
C ASP A 70 -21.26 -4.02 33.80
N MET A 71 -21.03 -4.04 32.48
CA MET A 71 -21.77 -4.92 31.60
C MET A 71 -21.52 -6.33 32.16
N GLU A 72 -22.52 -6.91 32.80
CA GLU A 72 -22.63 -8.36 32.84
C GLU A 72 -22.65 -8.76 31.37
N LEU A 73 -21.50 -9.24 30.89
CA LEU A 73 -21.39 -9.87 29.59
C LEU A 73 -22.19 -11.16 29.73
N GLU A 74 -23.50 -11.07 29.47
CA GLU A 74 -24.35 -12.23 29.34
C GLU A 74 -23.64 -13.15 28.35
N GLN A 75 -23.19 -14.31 28.84
CA GLN A 75 -22.56 -15.29 27.97
C GLN A 75 -23.60 -15.62 26.93
N VAL A 76 -23.40 -15.13 25.70
CA VAL A 76 -24.24 -15.49 24.58
C VAL A 76 -24.15 -17.00 24.47
N VAL A 77 -25.16 -17.69 24.98
CA VAL A 77 -25.30 -19.14 24.83
C VAL A 77 -25.61 -19.33 23.35
N LEU A 78 -24.56 -19.56 22.57
CA LEU A 78 -24.67 -19.84 21.15
C LEU A 78 -25.48 -21.12 21.02
N ASP A 79 -26.64 -21.01 20.38
CA ASP A 79 -27.49 -22.15 20.09
C ASP A 79 -26.72 -23.21 19.26
N ASP A 80 -27.09 -24.47 19.40
CA ASP A 80 -26.42 -25.60 18.76
C ASP A 80 -26.38 -25.44 17.23
N GLU A 81 -27.42 -24.83 16.64
CA GLU A 81 -27.45 -24.49 15.22
C GLU A 81 -26.35 -23.49 14.85
N THR A 82 -26.16 -22.46 15.66
CA THR A 82 -25.13 -21.43 15.43
C THR A 82 -23.73 -22.02 15.56
N ILE A 83 -23.51 -22.89 16.54
CA ILE A 83 -22.24 -23.62 16.70
C ILE A 83 -21.99 -24.51 15.48
N SER A 84 -23.00 -25.23 14.99
CA SER A 84 -22.86 -26.08 13.81
C SER A 84 -22.51 -25.29 12.55
N MET A 85 -23.10 -24.10 12.37
CA MET A 85 -22.78 -23.21 11.25
C MET A 85 -21.34 -22.70 11.34
N ILE A 86 -20.90 -22.25 12.52
CA ILE A 86 -19.52 -21.79 12.74
C ILE A 86 -18.54 -22.92 12.42
N VAL A 87 -18.76 -24.12 12.95
CA VAL A 87 -17.91 -25.29 12.66
C VAL A 87 -17.91 -25.63 11.17
N SER A 88 -19.06 -25.58 10.50
CA SER A 88 -19.15 -25.85 9.06
C SER A 88 -18.37 -24.82 8.24
N SER A 89 -18.41 -23.53 8.61
CA SER A 89 -17.63 -22.48 7.94
C SER A 89 -16.13 -22.68 8.14
N MET A 90 -15.70 -23.03 9.35
CA MET A 90 -14.29 -23.32 9.67
C MET A 90 -13.79 -24.55 8.91
N GLN A 91 -14.61 -25.58 8.78
CA GLN A 91 -14.27 -26.77 8.01
C GLN A 91 -14.20 -26.45 6.51
N ASN A 92 -15.12 -25.65 5.98
CA ASN A 92 -15.15 -25.26 4.56
C ASN A 92 -13.86 -24.54 4.13
N GLU A 93 -13.24 -23.73 5.00
CA GLU A 93 -11.93 -23.11 4.74
C GLU A 93 -10.80 -24.12 4.53
N THR A 94 -10.93 -25.31 5.13
CA THR A 94 -9.95 -26.40 5.01
C THR A 94 -10.32 -27.45 3.97
N THR A 95 -11.54 -27.40 3.42
CA THR A 95 -11.96 -28.32 2.37
C THR A 95 -11.26 -28.01 1.04
N ASP A 96 -10.92 -29.06 0.29
CA ASP A 96 -10.42 -28.90 -1.07
C ASP A 96 -11.51 -28.24 -1.91
N TYR A 97 -11.25 -27.01 -2.36
CA TYR A 97 -12.14 -26.36 -3.30
C TYR A 97 -12.08 -27.18 -4.59
N GLY A 98 -13.20 -27.81 -4.95
CA GLY A 98 -13.29 -28.61 -6.16
C GLY A 98 -12.73 -27.85 -7.37
N ARG A 99 -12.16 -28.58 -8.32
CA ARG A 99 -11.61 -27.94 -9.53
C ARG A 99 -12.78 -27.38 -10.35
N LEU A 100 -12.64 -26.13 -10.78
CA LEU A 100 -13.56 -25.57 -11.78
C LEU A 100 -13.60 -26.50 -12.99
N PRO A 101 -14.79 -26.72 -13.61
CA PRO A 101 -14.89 -27.53 -14.81
C PRO A 101 -13.95 -26.96 -15.87
N ARG A 102 -13.08 -27.81 -16.43
CA ARG A 102 -12.19 -27.42 -17.52
C ARG A 102 -13.06 -27.23 -18.76
N SER A 103 -13.21 -26.00 -19.23
CA SER A 103 -13.86 -25.74 -20.51
C SER A 103 -13.06 -26.45 -21.61
N GLU A 104 -13.77 -27.08 -22.53
CA GLU A 104 -13.17 -27.49 -23.80
C GLU A 104 -12.74 -26.24 -24.59
N ASP A 105 -11.75 -26.40 -25.46
CA ASP A 105 -11.36 -25.32 -26.37
C ASP A 105 -12.52 -25.01 -27.32
N ALA A 106 -12.76 -23.72 -27.56
CA ALA A 106 -13.75 -23.30 -28.53
C ALA A 106 -13.41 -23.88 -29.93
N PRO A 107 -14.40 -24.18 -30.78
CA PRO A 107 -14.14 -24.45 -32.19
C PRO A 107 -13.54 -23.19 -32.85
N ALA A 108 -12.81 -23.38 -33.95
CA ALA A 108 -12.28 -22.26 -34.72
C ALA A 108 -13.43 -21.36 -35.19
N ARG A 109 -13.30 -20.06 -34.97
CA ARG A 109 -14.31 -19.07 -35.32
C ARG A 109 -14.12 -18.55 -36.74
N ASP A 110 -12.86 -18.35 -37.11
CA ASP A 110 -12.47 -17.77 -38.39
C ASP A 110 -11.39 -18.59 -39.09
N TYR A 111 -11.40 -18.52 -40.42
CA TYR A 111 -10.47 -19.23 -41.29
C TYR A 111 -9.86 -18.26 -42.31
N PHE A 112 -8.54 -18.16 -42.34
CA PHE A 112 -7.82 -17.27 -43.25
C PHE A 112 -6.85 -18.04 -44.14
N LYS A 113 -7.06 -17.98 -45.46
CA LYS A 113 -6.11 -18.51 -46.44
C LYS A 113 -5.12 -17.41 -46.84
N ILE A 114 -3.94 -17.42 -46.24
CA ILE A 114 -2.94 -16.35 -46.37
C ILE A 114 -1.55 -16.90 -46.69
N PRO A 115 -0.61 -16.07 -47.20
CA PRO A 115 0.79 -16.44 -47.24
C PRO A 115 1.39 -16.51 -45.84
N LEU A 116 2.14 -17.58 -45.59
CA LEU A 116 2.95 -17.79 -44.40
C LEU A 116 4.43 -17.79 -44.78
N THR A 117 5.24 -17.10 -43.99
CA THR A 117 6.71 -17.23 -44.05
C THR A 117 7.29 -17.50 -42.67
N ALA A 118 8.61 -17.49 -42.54
CA ALA A 118 9.29 -17.70 -41.28
C ALA A 118 10.33 -16.61 -41.05
N TYR A 119 10.53 -16.24 -39.79
CA TYR A 119 11.56 -15.31 -39.33
C TYR A 119 12.29 -15.90 -38.13
N THR A 120 13.44 -15.33 -37.82
CA THR A 120 14.28 -15.68 -36.68
C THR A 120 14.64 -14.43 -35.90
N SER A 121 15.18 -14.60 -34.69
CA SER A 121 15.78 -13.52 -33.89
C SER A 121 17.14 -13.03 -34.43
N ASP A 122 17.25 -12.90 -35.75
CA ASP A 122 18.38 -12.30 -36.43
C ASP A 122 18.12 -10.77 -36.51
N PRO A 123 19.05 -9.91 -36.06
CA PRO A 123 18.93 -8.46 -36.18
C PRO A 123 18.66 -7.97 -37.61
N ALA A 124 19.05 -8.72 -38.64
CA ALA A 124 18.74 -8.39 -40.03
C ALA A 124 17.25 -8.54 -40.39
N GLN A 125 16.49 -9.27 -39.58
CA GLN A 125 15.06 -9.55 -39.74
C GLN A 125 14.18 -8.84 -38.70
N THR A 126 14.80 -8.26 -37.67
CA THR A 126 14.15 -7.66 -36.49
C THR A 126 14.69 -6.25 -36.23
N ASP A 127 14.29 -5.62 -35.14
CA ASP A 127 14.80 -4.32 -34.72
C ASP A 127 15.99 -4.47 -33.74
N ASP A 128 16.24 -3.45 -32.93
CA ASP A 128 17.32 -3.44 -31.94
C ASP A 128 17.12 -4.48 -30.80
N THR A 129 15.95 -5.13 -30.72
CA THR A 129 15.58 -6.12 -29.70
C THR A 129 15.11 -7.46 -30.31
N PRO A 130 16.00 -8.23 -30.97
CA PRO A 130 15.65 -9.41 -31.78
C PRO A 130 14.91 -10.55 -31.03
N CYS A 131 15.05 -10.62 -29.71
CA CYS A 131 14.43 -11.64 -28.87
C CYS A 131 13.11 -11.19 -28.23
N ILE A 132 12.78 -9.89 -28.27
CA ILE A 132 11.60 -9.36 -27.59
C ILE A 132 10.51 -9.11 -28.62
N THR A 133 9.39 -9.83 -28.48
CA THR A 133 8.23 -9.68 -29.35
C THR A 133 7.39 -8.45 -28.98
N ALA A 134 6.46 -8.05 -29.84
CA ALA A 134 5.55 -6.93 -29.58
C ALA A 134 4.66 -7.10 -28.32
N SER A 135 4.43 -8.33 -27.83
CA SER A 135 3.74 -8.57 -26.56
C SER A 135 4.63 -8.39 -25.32
N GLY A 136 5.94 -8.26 -25.52
CA GLY A 136 6.97 -8.24 -24.48
C GLY A 136 7.50 -9.63 -24.10
N LEU A 137 7.07 -10.70 -24.79
CA LEU A 137 7.60 -12.05 -24.58
C LEU A 137 9.03 -12.18 -25.14
N ASP A 138 9.93 -12.75 -24.34
CA ASP A 138 11.28 -13.15 -24.77
C ASP A 138 11.25 -14.55 -25.42
N VAL A 139 11.30 -14.60 -26.75
CA VAL A 139 11.26 -15.85 -27.53
C VAL A 139 12.54 -16.68 -27.42
N CYS A 140 13.68 -16.02 -27.18
CA CYS A 140 14.97 -16.68 -27.01
C CYS A 140 15.04 -17.41 -25.66
N ALA A 141 14.52 -16.78 -24.60
CA ALA A 141 14.40 -17.40 -23.28
C ALA A 141 13.31 -18.48 -23.25
N ARG A 142 12.16 -18.24 -23.89
CA ARG A 142 11.06 -19.22 -23.97
C ARG A 142 11.48 -20.48 -24.73
N ASN A 143 12.27 -20.32 -25.79
CA ASN A 143 12.86 -21.42 -26.55
C ASN A 143 11.79 -22.43 -27.08
N GLU A 144 10.64 -21.93 -27.54
CA GLU A 144 9.53 -22.71 -28.12
C GLU A 144 9.10 -22.13 -29.47
N GLU A 145 9.04 -22.95 -30.52
CA GLU A 145 8.61 -22.53 -31.87
C GLU A 145 7.07 -22.61 -32.01
N ASN A 146 6.39 -21.82 -31.18
CA ASN A 146 4.93 -21.66 -31.16
C ASN A 146 4.48 -20.19 -31.22
N VAL A 147 5.37 -19.30 -31.65
CA VAL A 147 5.10 -17.86 -31.76
C VAL A 147 4.95 -17.46 -33.22
N VAL A 148 3.96 -16.60 -33.49
CA VAL A 148 3.73 -16.02 -34.81
C VAL A 148 3.60 -14.50 -34.75
N ALA A 149 4.04 -13.86 -35.82
CA ALA A 149 3.82 -12.45 -36.08
C ALA A 149 2.67 -12.27 -37.06
N ALA A 150 1.67 -11.46 -36.70
CA ALA A 150 0.54 -11.12 -37.57
C ALA A 150 -0.04 -9.75 -37.20
N ASN A 151 -0.39 -8.94 -38.19
CA ASN A 151 -0.94 -7.59 -37.95
C ASN A 151 -2.47 -7.57 -37.85
N PHE A 152 -3.15 -8.50 -38.54
CA PHE A 152 -4.61 -8.54 -38.63
C PHE A 152 -5.30 -9.27 -37.46
N LEU A 153 -4.53 -9.92 -36.57
CA LEU A 153 -5.03 -10.61 -35.39
C LEU A 153 -4.59 -9.90 -34.11
N PRO A 154 -5.41 -9.82 -33.05
CA PRO A 154 -4.98 -9.32 -31.75
C PRO A 154 -3.80 -10.13 -31.17
N ILE A 155 -2.97 -9.49 -30.33
CA ILE A 155 -1.96 -10.21 -29.54
C ILE A 155 -2.67 -11.18 -28.58
N GLY A 156 -2.07 -12.36 -28.37
CA GLY A 156 -2.61 -13.46 -27.56
C GLY A 156 -3.59 -14.37 -28.31
N THR A 157 -3.91 -14.06 -29.57
CA THR A 157 -4.78 -14.91 -30.40
C THR A 157 -4.14 -16.27 -30.60
N ARG A 158 -4.92 -17.34 -30.42
CA ARG A 158 -4.48 -18.72 -30.65
C ARG A 158 -4.84 -19.12 -32.07
N VAL A 159 -3.90 -19.71 -32.78
CA VAL A 159 -4.11 -20.17 -34.16
C VAL A 159 -3.58 -21.58 -34.38
N ARG A 160 -4.17 -22.29 -35.34
CA ARG A 160 -3.65 -23.56 -35.85
C ARG A 160 -3.43 -23.47 -37.36
N ILE A 161 -2.47 -24.25 -37.85
CA ILE A 161 -2.18 -24.35 -39.28
C ILE A 161 -2.16 -25.84 -39.64
N PRO A 162 -3.33 -26.48 -39.78
CA PRO A 162 -3.43 -27.95 -39.86
C PRO A 162 -2.61 -28.55 -41.00
N GLU A 163 -2.60 -27.87 -42.15
CA GLU A 163 -1.89 -28.31 -43.36
C GLU A 163 -0.36 -28.42 -43.17
N LEU A 164 0.22 -27.64 -42.24
CA LEU A 164 1.66 -27.57 -42.04
C LEU A 164 2.11 -28.16 -40.70
N TYR A 165 1.31 -28.04 -39.65
CA TYR A 165 1.68 -28.39 -38.27
C TYR A 165 0.62 -29.21 -37.52
N GLY A 166 -0.45 -29.67 -38.19
CA GLY A 166 -1.52 -30.44 -37.57
C GLY A 166 -2.19 -29.67 -36.42
N ASP A 167 -2.31 -30.31 -35.26
CA ASP A 167 -2.99 -29.75 -34.08
C ASP A 167 -2.12 -28.79 -33.25
N ARG A 168 -0.91 -28.47 -33.70
CA ARG A 168 -0.04 -27.53 -32.97
C ARG A 168 -0.68 -26.13 -32.93
N VAL A 169 -0.80 -25.60 -31.72
CA VAL A 169 -1.27 -24.23 -31.47
C VAL A 169 -0.09 -23.26 -31.47
N PHE A 170 -0.30 -22.14 -32.16
CA PHE A 170 0.59 -20.99 -32.18
C PHE A 170 -0.10 -19.78 -31.53
N TYR A 171 0.71 -18.87 -31.01
CA TYR A 171 0.26 -17.66 -30.32
C TYR A 171 0.75 -16.43 -31.08
N VAL A 172 -0.18 -15.51 -31.33
CA VAL A 172 0.15 -14.20 -31.91
C VAL A 172 0.79 -13.35 -30.83
N GLU A 173 2.12 -13.34 -30.76
CA GLU A 173 2.86 -12.55 -29.76
C GLU A 173 3.57 -11.35 -30.41
N ASP A 174 3.74 -11.38 -31.74
CA ASP A 174 4.58 -10.41 -32.42
C ASP A 174 3.87 -9.69 -33.58
N ARG A 175 4.50 -8.63 -34.09
CA ARG A 175 3.99 -7.80 -35.19
C ARG A 175 4.90 -7.85 -36.39
N MET A 176 4.29 -7.65 -37.56
CA MET A 176 5.00 -7.54 -38.82
C MET A 176 5.14 -6.07 -39.21
N ASN A 177 6.07 -5.77 -40.13
CA ASN A 177 6.12 -4.45 -40.75
C ASN A 177 4.73 -4.04 -41.30
N VAL A 178 4.33 -2.78 -41.08
CA VAL A 178 2.98 -2.25 -41.38
C VAL A 178 2.50 -2.49 -42.82
N ARG A 179 3.42 -2.65 -43.79
CA ARG A 179 3.07 -2.94 -45.19
C ARG A 179 2.43 -4.32 -45.39
N TYR A 180 2.54 -5.22 -44.41
CA TYR A 180 1.97 -6.55 -44.46
C TYR A 180 0.68 -6.59 -43.63
N HIS A 181 -0.46 -6.66 -44.32
CA HIS A 181 -1.78 -6.69 -43.66
C HIS A 181 -2.27 -8.13 -43.44
N TYR A 182 -2.40 -8.92 -44.51
CA TYR A 182 -2.88 -10.31 -44.47
C TYR A 182 -1.75 -11.29 -44.77
N LYS A 183 -0.79 -11.38 -43.85
CA LYS A 183 0.37 -12.28 -43.87
C LYS A 183 0.67 -12.72 -42.44
N MET A 184 1.26 -13.90 -42.28
CA MET A 184 1.71 -14.42 -40.99
C MET A 184 3.15 -14.92 -41.10
N ASP A 185 4.01 -14.56 -40.15
CA ASP A 185 5.38 -15.07 -40.08
C ASP A 185 5.56 -15.93 -38.83
N ILE A 186 6.09 -17.14 -39.01
CA ILE A 186 6.32 -18.10 -37.93
C ILE A 186 7.73 -17.89 -37.38
N TRP A 187 7.85 -17.72 -36.07
CA TRP A 187 9.15 -17.64 -35.45
C TRP A 187 9.83 -19.01 -35.40
N MET A 188 11.08 -19.06 -35.85
CA MET A 188 11.94 -20.24 -35.82
C MET A 188 13.27 -19.89 -35.15
N LYS A 189 13.90 -20.88 -34.53
CA LYS A 189 15.20 -20.69 -33.87
C LYS A 189 16.34 -20.62 -34.88
N ASP A 190 16.28 -21.48 -35.88
CA ASP A 190 17.36 -21.66 -36.85
C ASP A 190 17.06 -20.96 -38.17
N LEU A 191 18.02 -20.15 -38.62
CA LEU A 191 17.90 -19.36 -39.85
C LEU A 191 17.85 -20.24 -41.11
N GLN A 192 18.52 -21.39 -41.13
CA GLN A 192 18.45 -22.30 -42.27
C GLN A 192 17.06 -22.91 -42.38
N ASN A 193 16.46 -23.31 -41.25
CA ASN A 193 15.09 -23.81 -41.23
C ASN A 193 14.10 -22.76 -41.76
N ALA A 194 14.23 -21.50 -41.33
CA ALA A 194 13.38 -20.41 -41.83
C ALA A 194 13.54 -20.20 -43.35
N LYS A 195 14.77 -20.29 -43.88
CA LYS A 195 15.05 -20.21 -45.32
C LYS A 195 14.47 -21.38 -46.09
N THR A 196 14.61 -22.61 -45.57
CA THR A 196 14.06 -23.82 -46.19
C THR A 196 12.53 -23.83 -46.18
N PHE A 197 11.90 -23.28 -45.13
CA PHE A 197 10.45 -23.14 -45.06
C PHE A 197 9.91 -22.32 -46.24
N GLY A 198 10.55 -21.19 -46.55
CA GLY A 198 10.18 -20.34 -47.68
C GLY A 198 8.79 -19.72 -47.51
N VAL A 199 8.09 -19.54 -48.64
CA VAL A 199 6.69 -19.05 -48.64
C VAL A 199 5.74 -20.22 -48.85
N LYS A 200 4.76 -20.36 -47.96
CA LYS A 200 3.67 -21.35 -48.07
C LYS A 200 2.33 -20.62 -48.07
N TYR A 201 1.33 -21.20 -48.72
CA TYR A 201 -0.06 -20.75 -48.59
C TYR A 201 -0.81 -21.85 -47.89
N ALA A 202 -1.39 -21.55 -46.73
CA ALA A 202 -2.17 -22.50 -45.95
C ALA A 202 -3.35 -21.81 -45.28
N THR A 203 -4.31 -22.61 -44.84
CA THR A 203 -5.44 -22.13 -44.04
C THR A 203 -5.05 -22.02 -42.58
N VAL A 204 -5.23 -20.83 -42.00
CA VAL A 204 -5.04 -20.54 -40.58
C VAL A 204 -6.41 -20.58 -39.89
N GLU A 205 -6.54 -21.44 -38.89
CA GLU A 205 -7.71 -21.53 -38.02
C GLU A 205 -7.51 -20.66 -36.77
N VAL A 206 -8.49 -19.82 -36.43
CA VAL A 206 -8.40 -18.86 -35.32
C VAL A 206 -9.41 -19.19 -34.21
N PHE A 207 -8.96 -19.17 -32.95
CA PHE A 207 -9.70 -19.58 -31.75
C PHE A 207 -9.98 -18.43 -30.78
#